data_AF-A0A6I3ZRL4-F1
#
_entry.id   AF-A0A6I3ZRL4-F1
#
_cell.length_a   1.000
_cell.length_b   1.000
_cell.length_c   1.000
_cell.angle_alpha   90.00
_cell.angle_beta   90.00
_cell.angle_gamma   90.00
#
_symmetry.space_group_name_H-M   'P 1'
#
loop_
_entity.id
_entity.type
_entity.pdbx_description
1 polymer ?
#
loop_
_entity_poly.entity_id
_entity_poly.type
_entity_poly.pdbx_seq_one_letter_code
_entity_poly.pdbx_strand_id
1 'polypeptide(L)'
;MTTAWQQVRAVADAVLYEGYLLYPYRASSGKNQARWQFGVLGPAQAAELGLGEDDTLSAELLVDPGPDTALTVVVRFLQLQHRAVERDTLGRFEPVDELTVAGHTWLTWDEAVECEVSFGPFSESELATLQTLPIVIAGGTDVEHVDGGRLIRTRAALCGELTVRSEADDDLLRISLAVRNTSAAPADKNSAIARSLIGTHLIAEVTGGEFVSLLEPAASAAAAVSRCRRHRCFPVLAGPQGCTTMMLVSPIILYDHPEIAEQSEGALFDSTEIDEILTLRVMTMTDQEKAQARATDPRAAEIIDRCDAMSPEALLNLHGVLRNPHAGTEIRSLVPEVPEGMDWWDPLADTAVAPTIDAVMVNGVRVSRDSRVRLHPCRRADAQDLFYADKVARVTCVHETVDGDQQIGVVLEDDPAAEMHDWYGRYLYFAPDEVEPLSEGKSPWK
;
A
#
# COMPACT_ATOMS: atom_id res chain seq x y z
N MET A 1 -19.75 -0.65 -17.13
CA MET A 1 -18.40 -0.57 -16.53
C MET A 1 -17.46 -1.33 -17.43
N THR A 2 -16.35 -0.70 -17.81
CA THR A 2 -15.30 -1.33 -18.63
C THR A 2 -14.50 -2.33 -17.78
N THR A 3 -13.80 -3.26 -18.42
CA THR A 3 -12.89 -4.21 -17.74
C THR A 3 -11.80 -3.46 -16.96
N ALA A 4 -11.28 -2.36 -17.52
CA ALA A 4 -10.29 -1.52 -16.87
C ALA A 4 -10.81 -0.95 -15.54
N TRP A 5 -12.04 -0.45 -15.53
CA TRP A 5 -12.67 0.08 -14.30
C TRP A 5 -12.79 -0.98 -13.20
N GLN A 6 -13.12 -2.23 -13.57
CA GLN A 6 -13.21 -3.33 -12.61
C GLN A 6 -11.85 -3.66 -11.98
N GLN A 7 -10.78 -3.67 -12.77
CA GLN A 7 -9.42 -3.90 -12.28
C GLN A 7 -8.97 -2.80 -11.32
N VAL A 8 -9.21 -1.52 -11.67
CA VAL A 8 -8.87 -0.40 -10.79
C VAL A 8 -9.68 -0.41 -9.52
N ARG A 9 -10.98 -0.75 -9.61
CA ARG A 9 -11.83 -0.91 -8.42
C ARG A 9 -11.29 -1.99 -7.49
N ALA A 10 -10.82 -3.10 -8.03
CA ALA A 10 -10.27 -4.19 -7.22
C ALA A 10 -9.01 -3.73 -6.46
N VAL A 11 -8.07 -3.05 -7.12
CA VAL A 11 -6.90 -2.46 -6.45
C VAL A 11 -7.33 -1.45 -5.38
N ALA A 12 -8.28 -0.58 -5.72
CA ALA A 12 -8.82 0.41 -4.82
C ALA A 12 -9.51 -0.23 -3.59
N ASP A 13 -10.16 -1.39 -3.76
CA ASP A 13 -10.71 -2.18 -2.65
C ASP A 13 -9.58 -2.76 -1.77
N ALA A 14 -8.51 -3.28 -2.36
CA ALA A 14 -7.36 -3.75 -1.59
C ALA A 14 -6.78 -2.61 -0.74
N VAL A 15 -6.51 -1.45 -1.33
CA VAL A 15 -6.03 -0.25 -0.62
C VAL A 15 -6.98 0.20 0.49
N LEU A 16 -8.29 0.19 0.24
CA LEU A 16 -9.31 0.60 1.21
C LEU A 16 -9.25 -0.26 2.48
N TYR A 17 -9.00 -1.56 2.29
CA TYR A 17 -9.04 -2.56 3.35
C TYR A 17 -7.70 -2.94 3.94
N GLU A 18 -6.58 -2.61 3.30
CA GLU A 18 -5.23 -2.92 3.77
C GLU A 18 -5.02 -2.43 5.22
N GLY A 19 -5.41 -1.19 5.52
CA GLY A 19 -5.33 -0.66 6.87
C GLY A 19 -6.46 -1.13 7.82
N TYR A 20 -7.58 -1.64 7.30
CA TYR A 20 -8.76 -2.06 8.10
C TYR A 20 -8.70 -3.54 8.50
N LEU A 21 -8.36 -4.43 7.56
CA LEU A 21 -8.48 -5.88 7.70
C LEU A 21 -7.43 -6.65 6.88
N LEU A 22 -6.17 -6.21 6.90
CA LEU A 22 -5.03 -6.96 6.32
C LEU A 22 -4.95 -8.41 6.79
N TYR A 23 -5.33 -8.66 8.04
CA TYR A 23 -5.24 -9.96 8.68
C TYR A 23 -6.37 -10.05 9.73
N PRO A 24 -6.98 -11.23 9.95
CA PRO A 24 -8.08 -11.40 10.89
C PRO A 24 -7.58 -11.38 12.34
N TYR A 25 -7.11 -10.22 12.79
CA TYR A 25 -6.68 -9.99 14.16
C TYR A 25 -7.85 -10.17 15.12
N ARG A 26 -7.56 -10.71 16.30
CA ARG A 26 -8.54 -10.81 17.40
C ARG A 26 -8.90 -9.43 17.91
N ALA A 27 -10.11 -9.31 18.47
CA ALA A 27 -10.56 -8.09 19.16
C ALA A 27 -9.58 -7.61 20.26
N SER A 28 -8.91 -8.54 20.93
CA SER A 28 -7.93 -8.25 21.99
C SER A 28 -6.54 -7.83 21.48
N SER A 29 -6.31 -7.84 20.16
CA SER A 29 -5.01 -7.50 19.57
C SER A 29 -4.78 -5.99 19.65
N GLY A 30 -3.59 -5.56 20.11
CA GLY A 30 -3.25 -4.13 20.21
C GLY A 30 -3.43 -3.36 18.89
N LYS A 31 -3.15 -3.98 17.73
CA LYS A 31 -3.41 -3.40 16.40
C LYS A 31 -4.89 -3.07 16.18
N ASN A 32 -5.81 -3.92 16.64
CA ASN A 32 -7.24 -3.63 16.49
C ASN A 32 -7.78 -2.68 17.57
N GLN A 33 -7.04 -2.47 18.65
CA GLN A 33 -7.36 -1.46 19.68
C GLN A 33 -6.88 -0.05 19.27
N ALA A 34 -5.88 0.04 18.39
CA ALA A 34 -5.36 1.28 17.82
C ALA A 34 -5.34 1.21 16.30
N ARG A 35 -6.43 1.65 15.66
CA ARG A 35 -6.56 1.65 14.19
C ARG A 35 -5.61 2.66 13.56
N TRP A 36 -4.51 2.17 12.99
CA TRP A 36 -3.64 2.94 12.10
C TRP A 36 -4.04 2.67 10.66
N GLN A 37 -4.92 3.52 10.13
CA GLN A 37 -5.34 3.46 8.73
C GLN A 37 -4.74 4.64 7.95
N PHE A 38 -4.12 4.35 6.82
CA PHE A 38 -3.73 5.40 5.87
C PHE A 38 -4.98 6.04 5.26
N GLY A 39 -4.88 7.31 4.86
CA GLY A 39 -5.97 8.03 4.20
C GLY A 39 -7.14 8.42 5.11
N VAL A 40 -6.96 8.46 6.43
CA VAL A 40 -7.99 8.98 7.34
C VAL A 40 -8.04 10.50 7.24
N LEU A 41 -9.21 11.03 6.87
CA LEU A 41 -9.51 12.47 6.92
C LEU A 41 -10.35 12.76 8.15
N GLY A 42 -9.70 13.34 9.17
CA GLY A 42 -10.33 13.69 10.43
C GLY A 42 -11.29 14.88 10.28
N PRO A 43 -12.22 15.10 11.22
CA PRO A 43 -13.02 16.33 11.23
C PRO A 43 -12.14 17.58 11.37
N ALA A 44 -12.70 18.75 11.07
CA ALA A 44 -11.96 20.01 11.19
C ALA A 44 -11.32 20.15 12.59
N GLN A 45 -10.07 20.60 12.66
CA GLN A 45 -9.27 20.77 13.91
C GLN A 45 -8.89 19.46 14.63
N ALA A 46 -9.23 18.26 14.13
CA ALA A 46 -8.90 17.01 14.80
C ALA A 46 -7.38 16.82 14.99
N ALA A 47 -6.58 17.12 13.96
CA ALA A 47 -5.11 17.09 14.01
C ALA A 47 -4.54 18.10 15.01
N GLU A 48 -5.00 19.36 14.96
CA GLU A 48 -4.54 20.44 15.84
C GLU A 48 -4.78 20.13 17.32
N LEU A 49 -5.90 19.45 17.62
CA LEU A 49 -6.27 19.02 18.97
C LEU A 49 -5.60 17.70 19.40
N GLY A 50 -4.85 17.03 18.53
CA GLY A 50 -4.27 15.71 18.79
C GLY A 50 -5.31 14.60 18.98
N LEU A 51 -6.52 14.80 18.43
CA LEU A 51 -7.65 13.88 18.54
C LEU A 51 -7.83 12.99 17.30
N GLY A 52 -7.24 13.37 16.17
CA GLY A 52 -7.31 12.62 14.92
C GLY A 52 -6.33 13.14 13.89
N GLU A 53 -6.64 12.86 12.63
CA GLU A 53 -5.79 13.17 11.48
C GLU A 53 -6.19 14.50 10.81
N ASP A 54 -5.35 14.95 9.86
CA ASP A 54 -5.65 16.13 9.01
C ASP A 54 -6.96 15.91 8.24
N ASP A 55 -7.68 16.99 7.96
CA ASP A 55 -9.01 16.96 7.35
C ASP A 55 -8.99 16.88 5.83
N THR A 56 -7.80 16.98 5.20
CA THR A 56 -7.66 17.14 3.76
C THR A 56 -6.73 16.10 3.12
N LEU A 57 -7.08 15.70 1.90
CA LEU A 57 -6.21 15.03 0.92
C LEU A 57 -6.29 15.79 -0.40
N SER A 58 -5.17 16.02 -1.07
CA SER A 58 -5.16 16.76 -2.34
C SER A 58 -4.07 16.31 -3.30
N ALA A 59 -4.39 16.31 -4.60
CA ALA A 59 -3.47 15.98 -5.67
C ALA A 59 -3.63 16.93 -6.88
N GLU A 60 -2.53 17.19 -7.57
CA GLU A 60 -2.54 17.77 -8.91
C GLU A 60 -2.18 16.70 -9.94
N LEU A 61 -3.09 16.47 -10.89
CA LEU A 61 -2.94 15.52 -11.98
C LEU A 61 -2.70 16.28 -13.29
N LEU A 62 -2.13 15.62 -14.30
CA LEU A 62 -1.95 16.18 -15.63
C LEU A 62 -2.72 15.35 -16.65
N VAL A 63 -3.40 16.04 -17.56
CA VAL A 63 -4.13 15.46 -18.68
C VAL A 63 -3.60 16.07 -19.98
N ASP A 64 -3.28 15.25 -20.96
CA ASP A 64 -3.16 15.63 -22.37
C ASP A 64 -4.58 15.69 -22.97
N PRO A 65 -5.13 16.88 -23.22
CA PRO A 65 -6.51 17.03 -23.62
C PRO A 65 -6.71 16.75 -25.12
N GLY A 66 -7.67 15.90 -25.44
CA GLY A 66 -8.21 15.75 -26.78
C GLY A 66 -9.56 16.43 -26.96
N PRO A 67 -10.21 16.27 -28.14
CA PRO A 67 -11.56 16.77 -28.38
C PRO A 67 -12.54 16.17 -27.37
N ASP A 68 -13.40 17.03 -26.80
CA ASP A 68 -14.43 16.64 -25.84
C ASP A 68 -13.88 16.01 -24.53
N THR A 69 -12.69 16.44 -24.08
CA THR A 69 -12.11 16.01 -22.80
C THR A 69 -13.09 16.23 -21.64
N ALA A 70 -13.37 15.17 -20.88
CA ALA A 70 -14.18 15.24 -19.68
C ALA A 70 -13.66 14.34 -18.56
N LEU A 71 -13.80 14.80 -17.32
CA LEU A 71 -13.28 14.14 -16.11
C LEU A 71 -14.42 13.61 -15.23
N THR A 72 -14.34 12.34 -14.85
CA THR A 72 -15.18 11.73 -13.80
C THR A 72 -14.30 11.45 -12.59
N VAL A 73 -14.78 11.75 -11.38
CA VAL A 73 -14.06 11.48 -10.13
C VAL A 73 -14.96 10.69 -9.18
N VAL A 74 -14.45 9.58 -8.67
CA VAL A 74 -15.11 8.77 -7.66
C VAL A 74 -14.32 8.82 -6.37
N VAL A 75 -14.96 9.31 -5.30
CA VAL A 75 -14.39 9.37 -3.95
C VAL A 75 -14.86 8.13 -3.19
N ARG A 76 -13.91 7.40 -2.59
CA ARG A 76 -14.19 6.17 -1.84
C ARG A 76 -13.55 6.23 -0.47
N PHE A 77 -14.26 5.74 0.54
CA PHE A 77 -13.82 5.70 1.94
C PHE A 77 -14.73 4.77 2.75
N LEU A 78 -14.34 4.49 3.99
CA LEU A 78 -15.12 3.76 4.98
C LEU A 78 -15.78 4.73 5.96
N GLN A 79 -17.03 4.44 6.31
CA GLN A 79 -17.74 5.03 7.44
C GLN A 79 -17.69 4.05 8.62
N LEU A 80 -17.29 4.54 9.80
CA LEU A 80 -17.28 3.73 11.01
C LEU A 80 -18.70 3.36 11.44
N GLN A 81 -18.90 2.08 11.76
CA GLN A 81 -20.15 1.55 12.30
C GLN A 81 -19.88 0.88 13.64
N HIS A 82 -20.34 1.49 14.72
CA HIS A 82 -20.23 0.86 16.03
C HIS A 82 -21.37 -0.14 16.24
N ARG A 83 -21.03 -1.41 16.45
CA ARG A 83 -21.97 -2.48 16.82
C ARG A 83 -21.91 -2.70 18.33
N ALA A 84 -22.96 -2.28 19.04
CA ALA A 84 -23.18 -2.63 20.44
C ALA A 84 -24.00 -3.91 20.54
N VAL A 85 -23.62 -4.79 21.47
CA VAL A 85 -24.36 -6.02 21.77
C VAL A 85 -25.13 -5.83 23.07
N GLU A 86 -26.42 -6.17 23.06
CA GLU A 86 -27.24 -6.16 24.27
C GLU A 86 -27.86 -7.53 24.51
N ARG A 87 -27.74 -8.03 25.74
CA ARG A 87 -28.34 -9.29 26.19
C ARG A 87 -29.78 -9.06 26.63
N ASP A 88 -30.68 -9.96 26.28
CA ASP A 88 -32.03 -9.99 26.82
C ASP A 88 -32.04 -10.63 28.22
N THR A 89 -32.49 -9.84 29.19
CA THR A 89 -32.69 -10.22 30.59
C THR A 89 -34.18 -10.13 30.93
N LEU A 90 -34.96 -11.08 30.40
CA LEU A 90 -36.40 -11.21 30.64
C LEU A 90 -37.19 -9.96 30.20
N GLY A 91 -36.93 -9.48 28.98
CA GLY A 91 -37.59 -8.32 28.37
C GLY A 91 -36.86 -6.99 28.58
N ARG A 92 -35.67 -7.01 29.19
CA ARG A 92 -34.79 -5.85 29.34
C ARG A 92 -33.47 -6.11 28.61
N PHE A 93 -33.04 -5.16 27.80
CA PHE A 93 -31.77 -5.22 27.10
C PHE A 93 -30.66 -4.56 27.92
N GLU A 94 -29.59 -5.30 28.17
CA GLU A 94 -28.42 -4.82 28.90
C GLU A 94 -27.17 -4.88 28.00
N PRO A 95 -26.41 -3.79 27.85
CA PRO A 95 -25.17 -3.79 27.08
C PRO A 95 -24.15 -4.78 27.64
N VAL A 96 -23.51 -5.54 26.73
CA VAL A 96 -22.46 -6.50 27.05
C VAL A 96 -21.34 -6.41 26.02
N ASP A 97 -20.11 -6.72 26.44
CA ASP A 97 -18.98 -6.79 25.49
C ASP A 97 -19.09 -8.01 24.57
N GLU A 98 -19.71 -9.08 25.06
CA GLU A 98 -19.85 -10.37 24.37
C GLU A 98 -21.17 -11.06 24.70
N LEU A 99 -21.81 -11.62 23.67
CA LEU A 99 -22.96 -12.50 23.77
C LEU A 99 -22.67 -13.80 23.01
N THR A 100 -22.71 -14.93 23.71
CA THR A 100 -22.57 -16.26 23.11
C THR A 100 -23.87 -17.05 23.29
N VAL A 101 -24.52 -17.42 22.18
CA VAL A 101 -25.75 -18.23 22.19
C VAL A 101 -25.68 -19.27 21.07
N ALA A 102 -26.02 -20.51 21.40
CA ALA A 102 -26.05 -21.64 20.46
C ALA A 102 -24.76 -21.82 19.62
N GLY A 103 -23.59 -21.49 20.18
CA GLY A 103 -22.29 -21.62 19.50
C GLY A 103 -21.91 -20.42 18.62
N HIS A 104 -22.78 -19.42 18.48
CA HIS A 104 -22.46 -18.14 17.84
C HIS A 104 -22.04 -17.11 18.88
N THR A 105 -21.01 -16.33 18.58
CA THR A 105 -20.51 -15.27 19.46
C THR A 105 -20.59 -13.93 18.74
N TRP A 106 -21.20 -12.94 19.40
CA TRP A 106 -21.26 -11.55 18.94
C TRP A 106 -20.49 -10.67 19.90
N LEU A 107 -19.60 -9.85 19.35
CA LEU A 107 -18.81 -8.88 20.10
C LEU A 107 -19.33 -7.46 19.89
N THR A 108 -19.31 -6.66 20.96
CA THR A 108 -19.38 -5.20 20.82
C THR A 108 -18.10 -4.77 20.11
N TRP A 109 -18.25 -4.21 18.90
CA TRP A 109 -17.14 -4.04 17.97
C TRP A 109 -17.40 -2.92 16.97
N ASP A 110 -16.33 -2.33 16.45
CA ASP A 110 -16.41 -1.38 15.35
C ASP A 110 -16.28 -2.10 13.99
N GLU A 111 -17.30 -1.98 13.17
CA GLU A 111 -17.38 -2.39 11.78
C GLU A 111 -17.12 -1.19 10.86
N ALA A 112 -17.04 -1.43 9.55
CA ALA A 112 -16.95 -0.39 8.53
C ALA A 112 -17.97 -0.60 7.41
N VAL A 113 -18.47 0.51 6.87
CA VAL A 113 -19.38 0.55 5.73
C VAL A 113 -18.70 1.30 4.58
N GLU A 114 -18.65 0.68 3.41
CA GLU A 114 -18.12 1.32 2.20
C GLU A 114 -19.02 2.48 1.75
N CYS A 115 -18.38 3.59 1.45
CA CYS A 115 -19.01 4.75 0.85
C CYS A 115 -18.33 5.05 -0.48
N GLU A 116 -19.13 5.29 -1.51
CA GLU A 116 -18.69 5.62 -2.86
C GLU A 116 -19.55 6.77 -3.37
N VAL A 117 -18.92 7.88 -3.77
CA VAL A 117 -19.61 9.07 -4.30
C VAL A 117 -18.97 9.46 -5.61
N SER A 118 -19.78 9.50 -6.68
CA SER A 118 -19.33 9.81 -8.04
C SER A 118 -19.70 11.23 -8.43
N PHE A 119 -18.78 11.91 -9.12
CA PHE A 119 -18.88 13.29 -9.57
C PHE A 119 -18.48 13.39 -11.04
N GLY A 120 -19.20 14.23 -11.79
CA GLY A 120 -18.98 14.45 -13.22
C GLY A 120 -19.93 13.64 -14.12
N PRO A 121 -19.60 13.48 -15.41
CA PRO A 121 -18.39 13.98 -16.07
C PRO A 121 -18.36 15.52 -16.13
N PHE A 122 -17.19 16.12 -15.92
CA PHE A 122 -16.95 17.56 -16.03
C PHE A 122 -16.21 17.89 -17.30
N SER A 123 -16.73 18.79 -18.11
CA SER A 123 -16.01 19.35 -19.26
C SER A 123 -14.87 20.28 -18.82
N GLU A 124 -13.91 20.50 -19.72
CA GLU A 124 -12.86 21.51 -19.53
C GLU A 124 -13.43 22.89 -19.17
N SER A 125 -14.54 23.28 -19.80
CA SER A 125 -15.17 24.58 -19.57
C SER A 125 -15.77 24.74 -18.17
N GLU A 126 -16.28 23.65 -17.58
CA GLU A 126 -16.77 23.65 -16.20
C GLU A 126 -15.62 23.72 -15.21
N LEU A 127 -14.55 22.95 -15.47
CA LEU A 127 -13.38 22.90 -14.61
C LEU A 127 -12.48 24.13 -14.68
N ALA A 128 -12.61 24.97 -15.72
CA ALA A 128 -11.95 26.28 -15.79
C ALA A 128 -12.32 27.21 -14.61
N THR A 129 -13.37 26.88 -13.86
CA THR A 129 -13.72 27.51 -12.58
C THR A 129 -13.74 26.46 -11.47
N LEU A 130 -13.40 26.89 -10.25
CA LEU A 130 -13.42 26.01 -9.08
C LEU A 130 -14.83 25.47 -8.82
N GLN A 131 -14.97 24.14 -8.91
CA GLN A 131 -16.14 23.41 -8.48
C GLN A 131 -15.98 23.00 -7.01
N THR A 132 -17.05 23.10 -6.22
CA THR A 132 -17.10 22.60 -4.84
C THR A 132 -18.37 21.79 -4.68
N LEU A 133 -18.20 20.50 -4.41
CA LEU A 133 -19.26 19.50 -4.51
C LEU A 133 -19.41 18.80 -3.15
N PRO A 134 -20.62 18.78 -2.55
CA PRO A 134 -20.80 18.22 -1.22
C PRO A 134 -20.74 16.69 -1.23
N ILE A 135 -20.10 16.12 -0.21
CA ILE A 135 -20.16 14.71 0.16
C ILE A 135 -20.98 14.61 1.43
N VAL A 136 -22.16 13.99 1.37
CA VAL A 136 -23.06 13.84 2.52
C VAL A 136 -23.45 12.38 2.65
N ILE A 137 -22.96 11.73 3.71
CA ILE A 137 -23.31 10.35 4.05
C ILE A 137 -24.20 10.37 5.30
N ALA A 138 -25.35 9.71 5.20
CA ALA A 138 -26.28 9.64 6.30
C ALA A 138 -25.69 8.84 7.47
N GLY A 139 -25.93 9.33 8.69
CA GLY A 139 -25.83 8.50 9.88
C GLY A 139 -27.03 7.56 9.99
N GLY A 140 -27.02 6.67 10.97
CA GLY A 140 -28.13 5.73 11.14
C GLY A 140 -28.03 4.89 12.39
N THR A 141 -29.13 4.20 12.69
CA THR A 141 -29.18 3.17 13.72
C THR A 141 -30.01 2.01 13.21
N ASP A 142 -29.41 0.83 13.16
CA ASP A 142 -30.07 -0.42 12.79
C ASP A 142 -30.10 -1.36 13.99
N VAL A 143 -31.22 -2.05 14.17
CA VAL A 143 -31.40 -3.02 15.26
C VAL A 143 -31.69 -4.39 14.66
N GLU A 144 -30.81 -5.34 14.94
CA GLU A 144 -30.96 -6.75 14.56
C GLU A 144 -31.23 -7.57 15.82
N HIS A 145 -32.29 -8.38 15.81
CA HIS A 145 -32.56 -9.28 16.93
C HIS A 145 -31.86 -10.61 16.70
N VAL A 146 -31.20 -11.13 17.74
CA VAL A 146 -30.51 -12.41 17.73
C VAL A 146 -30.99 -13.24 18.90
N ASP A 147 -30.74 -14.55 18.89
CA ASP A 147 -31.11 -15.40 20.01
C ASP A 147 -30.42 -14.90 21.30
N GLY A 148 -31.22 -14.64 22.34
CA GLY A 148 -30.73 -14.14 23.63
C GLY A 148 -30.36 -12.66 23.68
N GLY A 149 -30.63 -11.85 22.65
CA GLY A 149 -30.33 -10.42 22.67
C GLY A 149 -30.63 -9.64 21.39
N ARG A 150 -29.91 -8.54 21.19
CA ARG A 150 -29.95 -7.73 19.97
C ARG A 150 -28.62 -7.05 19.69
N LEU A 151 -28.38 -6.74 18.43
CA LEU A 151 -27.24 -5.96 17.95
C LEU A 151 -27.75 -4.58 17.54
N ILE A 152 -27.11 -3.53 18.04
CA ILE A 152 -27.41 -2.14 17.67
C ILE A 152 -26.22 -1.60 16.91
N ARG A 153 -26.41 -1.30 15.63
CA ARG A 153 -25.38 -0.70 14.77
C ARG A 153 -25.64 0.78 14.60
N THR A 154 -24.72 1.61 15.05
CA THR A 154 -24.81 3.07 14.97
C THR A 154 -23.73 3.64 14.08
N ARG A 155 -24.09 4.62 13.25
CA ARG A 155 -23.18 5.35 12.36
C ARG A 155 -23.39 6.85 12.54
N ALA A 156 -22.31 7.62 12.66
CA ALA A 156 -22.40 9.07 12.62
C ALA A 156 -22.51 9.55 11.18
N ALA A 157 -23.26 10.63 10.94
CA ALA A 157 -23.30 11.26 9.62
C ALA A 157 -21.91 11.84 9.28
N LEU A 158 -21.52 11.75 8.01
CA LEU A 158 -20.28 12.29 7.50
C LEU A 158 -20.56 13.45 6.53
N CYS A 159 -19.82 14.53 6.69
CA CYS A 159 -19.87 15.69 5.81
C CYS A 159 -18.46 15.97 5.29
N GLY A 160 -18.35 16.13 3.98
CA GLY A 160 -17.14 16.55 3.32
C GLY A 160 -17.44 17.29 2.03
N GLU A 161 -16.40 17.63 1.30
CA GLU A 161 -16.50 18.27 0.00
C GLU A 161 -15.37 17.79 -0.91
N LEU A 162 -15.68 17.68 -2.21
CA LEU A 162 -14.70 17.54 -3.27
C LEU A 162 -14.57 18.90 -3.97
N THR A 163 -13.34 19.39 -4.10
CA THR A 163 -13.01 20.53 -4.94
C THR A 163 -12.26 20.08 -6.19
N VAL A 164 -12.66 20.61 -7.34
CA VAL A 164 -12.07 20.27 -8.65
C VAL A 164 -11.92 21.54 -9.47
N ARG A 165 -10.76 21.71 -10.11
CA ARG A 165 -10.51 22.76 -11.10
C ARG A 165 -9.45 22.32 -12.09
N SER A 166 -9.43 22.91 -13.27
CA SER A 166 -8.38 22.77 -14.27
C SER A 166 -7.72 24.12 -14.55
N GLU A 167 -6.41 24.08 -14.80
CA GLU A 167 -5.63 25.20 -15.32
C GLU A 167 -4.80 24.70 -16.51
N ALA A 168 -4.63 25.54 -17.53
CA ALA A 168 -3.72 25.25 -18.62
C ALA A 168 -2.27 25.26 -18.12
N ASP A 169 -1.47 24.28 -18.54
CA ASP A 169 -0.07 24.13 -18.22
C ASP A 169 0.69 23.69 -19.48
N ASP A 170 1.18 24.66 -20.24
CA ASP A 170 1.68 24.46 -21.60
C ASP A 170 0.61 23.80 -22.49
N ASP A 171 0.90 22.65 -23.10
CA ASP A 171 -0.05 21.88 -23.92
C ASP A 171 -0.93 20.92 -23.08
N LEU A 172 -0.76 20.89 -21.76
CA LEU A 172 -1.48 20.00 -20.84
C LEU A 172 -2.54 20.77 -20.01
N LEU A 173 -3.46 20.01 -19.42
CA LEU A 173 -4.36 20.49 -18.38
C LEU A 173 -3.90 19.97 -17.01
N ARG A 174 -3.65 20.88 -16.08
CA ARG A 174 -3.42 20.56 -14.68
C ARG A 174 -4.75 20.53 -13.93
N ILE A 175 -5.13 19.36 -13.43
CA ILE A 175 -6.33 19.17 -12.62
C ILE A 175 -5.97 19.20 -11.14
N SER A 176 -6.45 20.18 -10.38
CA SER A 176 -6.35 20.16 -8.92
C SER A 176 -7.58 19.47 -8.32
N LEU A 177 -7.35 18.45 -7.49
CA LEU A 177 -8.36 17.71 -6.73
C LEU A 177 -8.08 17.86 -5.24
N ALA A 178 -9.09 18.16 -4.43
CA ALA A 178 -8.99 18.01 -2.98
C ALA A 178 -10.28 17.51 -2.36
N VAL A 179 -10.17 16.50 -1.49
CA VAL A 179 -11.25 16.04 -0.62
C VAL A 179 -10.99 16.57 0.77
N ARG A 180 -12.00 17.18 1.37
CA ARG A 180 -11.94 17.72 2.72
C ARG A 180 -13.09 17.23 3.56
N ASN A 181 -12.82 16.78 4.78
CA ASN A 181 -13.83 16.51 5.78
C ASN A 181 -14.26 17.83 6.44
N THR A 182 -15.54 18.17 6.31
CA THR A 182 -16.11 19.44 6.81
C THR A 182 -16.92 19.25 8.09
N SER A 183 -16.85 18.06 8.68
CA SER A 183 -17.49 17.76 9.96
C SER A 183 -16.95 18.65 11.07
N ALA A 184 -17.82 19.01 12.01
CA ALA A 184 -17.47 19.83 13.16
C ALA A 184 -16.35 19.19 14.01
N ALA A 185 -15.59 20.05 14.70
CA ALA A 185 -14.49 19.62 15.56
C ALA A 185 -14.91 18.56 16.57
N PRO A 186 -14.09 17.51 16.76
CA PRO A 186 -14.45 16.40 17.63
C PRO A 186 -14.27 16.78 19.11
N ALA A 187 -15.07 16.17 19.98
CA ALA A 187 -14.94 16.36 21.43
C ALA A 187 -13.85 15.46 22.04
N ASP A 188 -13.61 14.31 21.41
CA ASP A 188 -12.68 13.27 21.85
C ASP A 188 -12.23 12.41 20.65
N LYS A 189 -11.32 11.46 20.90
CA LYS A 189 -10.80 10.56 19.85
C LYS A 189 -11.89 9.68 19.21
N ASN A 190 -12.88 9.26 20.00
CA ASN A 190 -13.95 8.37 19.53
C ASN A 190 -14.88 9.11 18.56
N SER A 191 -15.27 10.34 18.91
CA SER A 191 -16.06 11.20 18.03
C SER A 191 -15.27 11.68 16.82
N ALA A 192 -13.94 11.80 16.92
CA ALA A 192 -13.07 12.08 15.77
C ALA A 192 -13.13 10.95 14.74
N ILE A 193 -12.81 9.72 15.13
CA ILE A 193 -12.80 8.58 14.19
C ILE A 193 -14.20 8.25 13.67
N ALA A 194 -15.24 8.35 14.51
CA ALA A 194 -16.62 8.12 14.09
C ALA A 194 -17.11 9.09 13.00
N ARG A 195 -16.50 10.29 12.91
CA ARG A 195 -16.81 11.32 11.90
C ARG A 195 -15.73 11.47 10.83
N SER A 196 -14.78 10.55 10.77
CA SER A 196 -13.69 10.58 9.79
C SER A 196 -14.09 9.89 8.49
N LEU A 197 -13.50 10.33 7.37
CA LEU A 197 -13.51 9.58 6.10
C LEU A 197 -12.30 8.64 6.13
N ILE A 198 -12.52 7.35 6.34
CA ILE A 198 -11.45 6.40 6.64
C ILE A 198 -10.96 5.73 5.35
N GLY A 199 -9.64 5.63 5.12
CA GLY A 199 -9.11 5.00 3.90
C GLY A 199 -9.44 5.75 2.61
N THR A 200 -9.52 7.08 2.68
CA THR A 200 -9.95 7.93 1.56
C THR A 200 -8.99 7.84 0.38
N HIS A 201 -9.54 7.54 -0.80
CA HIS A 201 -8.84 7.53 -2.08
C HIS A 201 -9.76 7.99 -3.21
N LEU A 202 -9.17 8.33 -4.37
CA LEU A 202 -9.91 8.76 -5.56
C LEU A 202 -9.63 7.84 -6.74
N ILE A 203 -10.66 7.56 -7.54
CA ILE A 203 -10.52 7.04 -8.90
C ILE A 203 -10.93 8.17 -9.85
N ALA A 204 -10.01 8.63 -10.67
CA ALA A 204 -10.27 9.61 -11.71
C ALA A 204 -10.25 8.93 -13.08
N GLU A 205 -11.27 9.19 -13.90
CA GLU A 205 -11.35 8.73 -15.29
C GLU A 205 -11.46 9.95 -16.20
N VAL A 206 -10.71 9.93 -17.30
CA VAL A 206 -10.80 10.92 -18.35
C VAL A 206 -11.34 10.25 -19.63
N THR A 207 -12.31 10.91 -20.26
CA THR A 207 -12.76 10.57 -21.62
C THR A 207 -12.31 11.66 -22.58
N GLY A 208 -11.91 11.30 -23.79
CA GLY A 208 -11.48 12.29 -24.79
C GLY A 208 -10.12 12.94 -24.50
N GLY A 209 -9.34 12.38 -23.57
CA GLY A 209 -7.98 12.80 -23.24
C GLY A 209 -7.22 11.66 -22.54
N GLU A 210 -5.98 11.92 -22.15
CA GLU A 210 -5.10 10.92 -21.51
C GLU A 210 -4.39 11.52 -20.30
N PHE A 211 -4.32 10.80 -19.18
CA PHE A 211 -3.49 11.17 -18.06
C PHE A 211 -2.00 10.97 -18.36
N VAL A 212 -1.18 11.87 -17.82
CA VAL A 212 0.28 11.75 -17.85
C VAL A 212 0.75 11.06 -16.57
N SER A 213 1.65 10.08 -16.70
CA SER A 213 2.34 9.47 -15.55
C SER A 213 3.11 10.53 -14.75
N LEU A 214 2.92 10.54 -13.43
CA LEU A 214 3.70 11.38 -12.51
C LEU A 214 5.01 10.71 -12.06
N LEU A 215 5.19 9.42 -12.36
CA LEU A 215 6.39 8.66 -12.01
C LEU A 215 7.38 8.60 -13.17
N GLU A 216 6.86 8.33 -14.36
CA GLU A 216 7.64 8.21 -15.59
C GLU A 216 7.04 9.09 -16.70
N PRO A 217 7.07 10.42 -16.52
CA PRO A 217 6.61 11.31 -17.57
C PRO A 217 7.50 11.25 -18.80
N ALA A 218 6.89 11.41 -19.98
CA ALA A 218 7.63 11.75 -21.18
C ALA A 218 8.43 13.04 -20.98
N ALA A 219 9.55 13.19 -21.71
CA ALA A 219 10.45 14.34 -21.55
C ALA A 219 9.76 15.71 -21.75
N SER A 220 8.72 15.77 -22.58
CA SER A 220 7.90 16.98 -22.79
C SER A 220 7.08 17.37 -21.56
N ALA A 221 6.66 16.40 -20.74
CA ALA A 221 5.81 16.63 -19.58
C ALA A 221 6.57 16.70 -18.25
N ALA A 222 7.86 16.35 -18.23
CA ALA A 222 8.67 16.31 -17.01
C ALA A 222 8.67 17.64 -16.23
N ALA A 223 8.70 18.78 -16.94
CA ALA A 223 8.64 20.09 -16.32
C ALA A 223 7.27 20.34 -15.64
N ALA A 224 6.16 19.97 -16.29
CA ALA A 224 4.82 20.09 -15.73
C ALA A 224 4.64 19.19 -14.50
N VAL A 225 5.10 17.94 -14.56
CA VAL A 225 5.06 16.99 -13.43
C VAL A 225 5.85 17.50 -12.24
N SER A 226 7.04 18.08 -12.46
CA SER A 226 7.87 18.62 -11.36
C SER A 226 7.18 19.75 -10.57
N ARG A 227 6.20 20.41 -11.18
CA ARG A 227 5.40 21.47 -10.56
C ARG A 227 4.16 20.92 -9.82
N CYS A 228 3.77 19.67 -10.04
CA CYS A 228 2.57 19.08 -9.44
C CYS A 228 2.73 18.89 -7.93
N ARG A 229 1.70 19.27 -7.18
CA ARG A 229 1.65 19.12 -5.72
C ARG A 229 0.78 17.94 -5.32
N ARG A 230 1.18 17.27 -4.24
CA ARG A 230 0.43 16.19 -3.59
C ARG A 230 0.51 16.35 -2.08
N HIS A 231 -0.58 16.01 -1.40
CA HIS A 231 -0.69 16.06 0.04
C HIS A 231 -1.44 14.82 0.53
N ARG A 232 -0.74 13.98 1.31
CA ARG A 232 -1.25 12.73 1.90
C ARG A 232 -1.77 11.71 0.89
N CYS A 233 -1.26 11.75 -0.34
CA CYS A 233 -1.61 10.82 -1.39
C CYS A 233 -0.51 10.68 -2.46
N PHE A 234 -0.65 9.63 -3.27
CA PHE A 234 0.25 9.23 -4.32
C PHE A 234 -0.56 8.84 -5.57
N PRO A 235 -0.71 9.74 -6.56
CA PRO A 235 -1.40 9.44 -7.80
C PRO A 235 -0.57 8.55 -8.74
N VAL A 236 -1.19 7.52 -9.29
CA VAL A 236 -0.60 6.58 -10.25
C VAL A 236 -1.58 6.30 -11.39
N LEU A 237 -1.05 6.06 -12.60
CA LEU A 237 -1.86 5.51 -13.69
C LEU A 237 -2.42 4.15 -13.26
N ALA A 238 -3.67 3.88 -13.64
CA ALA A 238 -4.38 2.69 -13.18
C ALA A 238 -5.11 1.99 -14.33
N GLY A 239 -5.32 0.68 -14.18
CA GLY A 239 -5.91 -0.18 -15.19
C GLY A 239 -4.84 -1.01 -15.91
N PRO A 240 -5.22 -1.77 -16.95
CA PRO A 240 -4.31 -2.63 -17.69
C PRO A 240 -3.06 -1.87 -18.17
N GLN A 241 -1.94 -2.56 -18.33
CA GLN A 241 -0.70 -1.96 -18.84
C GLN A 241 -0.96 -1.11 -20.09
N GLY A 242 -0.51 0.15 -20.06
CA GLY A 242 -0.70 1.12 -21.15
C GLY A 242 -2.05 1.86 -21.14
N CYS A 243 -2.93 1.60 -20.17
CA CYS A 243 -4.14 2.40 -19.96
C CYS A 243 -3.81 3.80 -19.41
N THR A 244 -4.05 4.84 -20.19
CA THR A 244 -3.80 6.24 -19.78
C THR A 244 -5.07 6.99 -19.40
N THR A 245 -6.24 6.36 -19.44
CA THR A 245 -7.52 7.05 -19.20
C THR A 245 -7.97 7.03 -17.74
N MET A 246 -7.22 6.36 -16.85
CA MET A 246 -7.56 6.26 -15.43
C MET A 246 -6.37 6.51 -14.52
N MET A 247 -6.67 7.13 -13.38
CA MET A 247 -5.70 7.45 -12.33
C MET A 247 -6.28 7.08 -10.97
N LEU A 248 -5.49 6.36 -10.17
CA LEU A 248 -5.79 6.06 -8.77
C LEU A 248 -4.99 7.01 -7.88
N VAL A 249 -5.69 7.82 -7.08
CA VAL A 249 -5.07 8.67 -6.05
C VAL A 249 -5.17 7.94 -4.72
N SER A 250 -4.11 7.22 -4.39
CA SER A 250 -4.05 6.36 -3.21
C SER A 250 -3.38 7.07 -2.01
N PRO A 251 -3.75 6.80 -0.75
CA PRO A 251 -3.03 7.29 0.41
C PRO A 251 -1.71 6.53 0.68
N ILE A 252 -1.48 5.41 -0.02
CA ILE A 252 -0.23 4.64 0.03
C ILE A 252 0.54 4.78 -1.29
N ILE A 253 1.84 4.47 -1.25
CA ILE A 253 2.70 4.51 -2.43
C ILE A 253 2.41 3.29 -3.28
N LEU A 254 2.18 3.51 -4.58
CA LEU A 254 1.99 2.48 -5.58
C LEU A 254 2.84 2.86 -6.81
N TYR A 255 3.04 1.91 -7.72
CA TYR A 255 3.57 2.20 -9.05
C TYR A 255 2.42 2.33 -10.06
N ASP A 256 2.71 2.91 -11.23
CA ASP A 256 1.77 2.91 -12.35
C ASP A 256 1.38 1.48 -12.75
N HIS A 257 0.10 1.32 -13.07
CA HIS A 257 -0.54 0.04 -13.33
C HIS A 257 -0.39 -0.94 -12.17
N PRO A 258 -0.86 -0.58 -10.96
CA PRO A 258 -0.87 -1.54 -9.86
C PRO A 258 -1.77 -2.72 -10.24
N GLU A 259 -1.29 -3.93 -9.93
CA GLU A 259 -1.98 -5.18 -10.22
C GLU A 259 -2.24 -5.95 -8.93
N ILE A 260 -3.38 -6.64 -8.88
CA ILE A 260 -3.62 -7.69 -7.89
C ILE A 260 -2.97 -8.95 -8.43
N ALA A 261 -2.13 -9.60 -7.62
CA ALA A 261 -1.48 -10.85 -8.01
C ALA A 261 -2.52 -11.88 -8.48
N GLU A 262 -2.29 -12.52 -9.63
CA GLU A 262 -3.22 -13.52 -10.19
C GLU A 262 -3.45 -14.71 -9.24
N GLN A 263 -2.49 -14.96 -8.36
CA GLN A 263 -2.52 -15.99 -7.31
C GLN A 263 -3.49 -15.63 -6.17
N SER A 264 -3.83 -14.36 -6.02
CA SER A 264 -4.77 -13.83 -5.02
C SER A 264 -6.20 -13.93 -5.51
N GLU A 265 -6.71 -15.16 -5.77
CA GLU A 265 -8.07 -15.38 -6.30
C GLU A 265 -9.20 -14.89 -5.35
N GLY A 266 -8.88 -14.50 -4.12
CA GLY A 266 -9.83 -13.87 -3.20
C GLY A 266 -9.20 -12.74 -2.41
N ALA A 267 -10.02 -11.73 -2.07
CA ALA A 267 -9.59 -10.58 -1.28
C ALA A 267 -9.11 -11.02 0.12
N LEU A 268 -7.79 -11.14 0.29
CA LEU A 268 -7.10 -11.14 1.58
C LEU A 268 -6.71 -9.71 1.99
N PHE A 269 -6.97 -8.74 1.10
CA PHE A 269 -6.70 -7.31 1.25
C PHE A 269 -5.22 -6.95 1.39
N ASP A 270 -4.33 -7.86 0.95
CA ASP A 270 -2.88 -7.68 0.77
C ASP A 270 -2.44 -8.25 -0.59
N SER A 271 -3.02 -7.71 -1.65
CA SER A 271 -3.06 -8.34 -2.96
C SER A 271 -1.79 -8.20 -3.81
N THR A 272 -0.64 -7.82 -3.23
CA THR A 272 0.59 -7.59 -4.00
C THR A 272 1.78 -8.45 -3.59
N GLU A 273 1.91 -8.91 -2.33
CA GLU A 273 3.21 -9.47 -1.90
C GLU A 273 3.19 -10.62 -0.85
N ILE A 274 2.22 -10.70 0.07
CA ILE A 274 2.36 -11.59 1.25
C ILE A 274 1.18 -12.54 1.55
N ASP A 275 0.30 -12.80 0.58
CA ASP A 275 -0.88 -13.67 0.75
C ASP A 275 -0.55 -15.08 1.28
N GLU A 276 0.56 -15.67 0.84
CA GLU A 276 0.99 -16.99 1.30
C GLU A 276 1.29 -16.99 2.81
N ILE A 277 2.13 -16.05 3.29
CA ILE A 277 2.51 -15.99 4.71
C ILE A 277 1.31 -15.61 5.59
N LEU A 278 0.40 -14.76 5.10
CA LEU A 278 -0.83 -14.44 5.82
C LEU A 278 -1.72 -15.68 5.94
N THR A 279 -1.90 -16.42 4.85
CA THR A 279 -2.67 -17.67 4.81
C THR A 279 -2.07 -18.69 5.78
N LEU A 280 -0.76 -18.94 5.71
CA LEU A 280 -0.06 -19.86 6.61
C LEU A 280 -0.23 -19.44 8.08
N ARG A 281 -0.12 -18.14 8.39
CA ARG A 281 -0.37 -17.64 9.75
C ARG A 281 -1.80 -17.88 10.21
N VAL A 282 -2.80 -17.66 9.36
CA VAL A 282 -4.20 -17.95 9.70
C VAL A 282 -4.39 -19.44 9.99
N MET A 283 -3.81 -20.32 9.17
CA MET A 283 -3.89 -21.77 9.38
C MET A 283 -3.27 -22.21 10.70
N THR A 284 -2.23 -21.53 11.19
CA THR A 284 -1.59 -21.81 12.49
C THR A 284 -2.34 -21.26 13.71
N MET A 285 -3.37 -20.43 13.52
CA MET A 285 -4.22 -19.97 14.63
C MET A 285 -4.95 -21.15 15.27
N THR A 286 -5.09 -21.12 16.59
CA THR A 286 -5.94 -22.08 17.32
C THR A 286 -7.42 -21.86 16.99
N ASP A 287 -8.25 -22.90 17.20
CA ASP A 287 -9.70 -22.81 16.98
C ASP A 287 -10.34 -21.68 17.79
N GLN A 288 -9.85 -21.42 19.01
CA GLN A 288 -10.32 -20.33 19.86
C GLN A 288 -9.97 -18.96 19.26
N GLU A 289 -8.75 -18.78 18.76
CA GLU A 289 -8.34 -17.52 18.13
C GLU A 289 -9.12 -17.26 16.85
N LYS A 290 -9.35 -18.31 16.03
CA LYS A 290 -10.18 -18.23 14.84
C LYS A 290 -11.63 -17.87 15.18
N ALA A 291 -12.21 -18.50 16.20
CA ALA A 291 -13.57 -18.19 16.66
C ALA A 291 -13.70 -16.73 17.11
N GLN A 292 -12.70 -16.21 17.85
CA GLN A 292 -12.71 -14.81 18.29
C GLN A 292 -12.60 -13.83 17.11
N ALA A 293 -11.79 -14.15 16.11
CA ALA A 293 -11.66 -13.32 14.91
C ALA A 293 -12.90 -13.39 14.00
N ARG A 294 -13.55 -14.56 13.87
CA ARG A 294 -14.85 -14.67 13.17
C ARG A 294 -15.94 -13.79 13.80
N ALA A 295 -15.89 -13.59 15.12
CA ALA A 295 -16.88 -12.80 15.85
C ALA A 295 -16.74 -11.27 15.67
N THR A 296 -15.64 -10.77 15.09
CA THR A 296 -15.44 -9.32 14.91
C THR A 296 -16.18 -8.79 13.68
N ASP A 297 -15.89 -9.32 12.49
CA ASP A 297 -16.37 -8.80 11.21
C ASP A 297 -16.69 -9.98 10.26
N PRO A 298 -17.80 -9.94 9.50
CA PRO A 298 -18.10 -10.96 8.49
C PRO A 298 -16.97 -11.21 7.50
N ARG A 299 -16.23 -10.17 7.09
CA ARG A 299 -15.09 -10.30 6.17
C ARG A 299 -13.93 -11.03 6.82
N ALA A 300 -13.72 -10.86 8.13
CA ALA A 300 -12.71 -11.60 8.86
C ALA A 300 -13.06 -13.10 8.88
N ALA A 301 -14.35 -13.41 9.03
CA ALA A 301 -14.82 -14.79 8.96
C ALA A 301 -14.60 -15.40 7.57
N GLU A 302 -14.93 -14.66 6.50
CA GLU A 302 -14.70 -15.11 5.12
C GLU A 302 -13.22 -15.39 4.82
N ILE A 303 -12.29 -14.56 5.33
CA ILE A 303 -10.84 -14.80 5.20
C ILE A 303 -10.45 -16.13 5.87
N ILE A 304 -10.88 -16.35 7.10
CA ILE A 304 -10.54 -17.57 7.85
C ILE A 304 -11.15 -18.79 7.18
N ASP A 305 -12.42 -18.72 6.79
CA ASP A 305 -13.13 -19.82 6.14
C ASP A 305 -12.47 -20.20 4.81
N ARG A 306 -11.98 -19.20 4.05
CA ARG A 306 -11.21 -19.43 2.83
C ARG A 306 -9.87 -20.13 3.11
N CYS A 307 -9.13 -19.67 4.12
CA CYS A 307 -7.86 -20.29 4.51
C CYS A 307 -8.05 -21.74 5.01
N ASP A 308 -9.11 -22.00 5.79
CA ASP A 308 -9.41 -23.33 6.33
C ASP A 308 -9.88 -24.31 5.24
N ALA A 309 -10.56 -23.82 4.20
CA ALA A 309 -11.05 -24.63 3.07
C ALA A 309 -10.02 -24.81 1.94
N MET A 310 -8.85 -24.18 2.05
CA MET A 310 -7.85 -24.16 0.99
C MET A 310 -7.25 -25.55 0.74
N SER A 311 -7.23 -25.99 -0.51
CA SER A 311 -6.58 -27.25 -0.87
C SER A 311 -5.05 -27.10 -0.89
N PRO A 312 -4.27 -28.18 -0.70
CA PRO A 312 -2.82 -28.13 -0.85
C PRO A 312 -2.37 -27.59 -2.22
N GLU A 313 -3.10 -27.91 -3.29
CA GLU A 313 -2.81 -27.40 -4.64
C GLU A 313 -3.06 -25.89 -4.76
N ALA A 314 -4.12 -25.37 -4.13
CA ALA A 314 -4.38 -23.93 -4.08
C ALA A 314 -3.32 -23.21 -3.24
N LEU A 315 -2.87 -23.79 -2.13
CA LEU A 315 -1.77 -23.25 -1.33
C LEU A 315 -0.46 -23.22 -2.11
N LEU A 316 -0.16 -24.26 -2.90
CA LEU A 316 1.01 -24.29 -3.77
C LEU A 316 0.96 -23.21 -4.86
N ASN A 317 -0.24 -22.85 -5.34
CA ASN A 317 -0.40 -21.76 -6.30
C ASN A 317 -0.23 -20.37 -5.69
N LEU A 318 -0.30 -20.22 -4.35
CA LEU A 318 0.05 -18.97 -3.66
C LEU A 318 1.56 -18.72 -3.61
N HIS A 319 2.38 -19.76 -3.85
CA HIS A 319 3.82 -19.54 -4.01
C HIS A 319 4.06 -18.64 -5.22
N GLY A 320 4.85 -17.58 -5.02
CA GLY A 320 5.30 -16.73 -6.11
C GLY A 320 5.91 -17.56 -7.23
N VAL A 321 5.36 -17.46 -8.44
CA VAL A 321 5.88 -18.18 -9.61
C VAL A 321 7.17 -17.49 -10.06
N LEU A 322 8.32 -18.05 -9.67
CA LEU A 322 9.63 -17.66 -10.21
C LEU A 322 9.68 -17.99 -11.70
N ARG A 323 9.45 -16.99 -12.55
CA ARG A 323 9.77 -17.08 -13.98
C ARG A 323 11.26 -16.79 -14.13
N ASN A 324 12.06 -17.83 -14.38
CA ASN A 324 13.50 -17.68 -14.64
C ASN A 324 13.74 -16.66 -15.77
N PRO A 325 14.27 -15.46 -15.48
CA PRO A 325 14.49 -14.43 -16.49
C PRO A 325 15.67 -14.76 -17.43
N HIS A 326 16.44 -15.80 -17.12
CA HIS A 326 17.68 -16.20 -17.81
C HIS A 326 17.54 -17.49 -18.63
N ALA A 327 16.33 -17.92 -18.97
CA ALA A 327 16.11 -19.05 -19.88
C ALA A 327 16.59 -18.71 -21.31
N GLY A 328 17.91 -18.71 -21.54
CA GLY A 328 18.50 -18.54 -22.87
C GLY A 328 19.88 -17.88 -22.94
N THR A 329 20.49 -17.44 -21.83
CA THR A 329 21.79 -16.73 -21.89
C THR A 329 22.93 -17.63 -21.41
N GLU A 330 23.62 -18.29 -22.35
CA GLU A 330 24.92 -18.89 -22.09
C GLU A 330 25.95 -17.78 -21.81
N ILE A 331 26.17 -17.43 -20.54
CA ILE A 331 27.32 -16.64 -20.13
C ILE A 331 28.27 -17.53 -19.33
N ARG A 332 29.50 -17.59 -19.84
CA ARG A 332 30.63 -18.39 -19.38
C ARG A 332 30.95 -18.10 -17.91
N SER A 333 30.93 -19.14 -17.08
CA SER A 333 31.27 -19.09 -15.66
C SER A 333 32.68 -18.55 -15.40
N LEU A 334 32.76 -17.51 -14.59
CA LEU A 334 33.97 -17.05 -13.91
C LEU A 334 33.90 -17.32 -12.39
N VAL A 335 33.15 -18.35 -11.98
CA VAL A 335 32.88 -18.76 -10.58
C VAL A 335 33.32 -20.24 -10.38
N PRO A 336 33.86 -20.62 -9.20
CA PRO A 336 34.23 -22.00 -8.89
C PRO A 336 33.02 -22.94 -8.84
N GLU A 337 33.17 -24.13 -9.43
CA GLU A 337 32.15 -25.18 -9.43
C GLU A 337 31.87 -25.70 -8.01
N VAL A 338 30.59 -25.92 -7.69
CA VAL A 338 30.19 -26.72 -6.51
C VAL A 338 30.87 -28.10 -6.66
N PRO A 339 31.65 -28.57 -5.66
CA PRO A 339 32.36 -29.83 -5.77
C PRO A 339 31.41 -30.99 -6.10
N GLU A 340 31.81 -31.88 -7.01
CA GLU A 340 31.03 -33.07 -7.38
C GLU A 340 30.64 -33.87 -6.12
N GLY A 341 29.32 -34.04 -5.91
CA GLY A 341 28.76 -34.82 -4.81
C GLY A 341 28.28 -34.03 -3.59
N MET A 342 28.19 -32.69 -3.67
CA MET A 342 27.63 -31.83 -2.63
C MET A 342 26.35 -31.12 -3.12
N ASP A 343 25.29 -31.18 -2.33
CA ASP A 343 24.05 -30.45 -2.61
C ASP A 343 24.21 -28.97 -2.26
N TRP A 344 23.58 -28.07 -3.02
CA TRP A 344 23.74 -26.62 -2.86
C TRP A 344 23.23 -26.07 -1.52
N TRP A 345 22.37 -26.83 -0.82
CA TRP A 345 21.83 -26.48 0.50
C TRP A 345 22.68 -27.01 1.67
N ASP A 346 23.81 -27.67 1.40
CA ASP A 346 24.74 -28.10 2.45
C ASP A 346 25.40 -26.87 3.09
N PRO A 347 25.34 -26.67 4.43
CA PRO A 347 26.01 -25.58 5.13
C PRO A 347 27.53 -25.48 4.88
N LEU A 348 28.16 -26.53 4.35
CA LEU A 348 29.56 -26.53 3.92
C LEU A 348 29.76 -25.94 2.52
N ALA A 349 28.75 -25.95 1.65
CA ALA A 349 28.75 -25.24 0.36
C ALA A 349 28.81 -23.71 0.54
N ASP A 350 28.34 -23.23 1.69
CA ASP A 350 28.37 -21.83 2.14
C ASP A 350 29.80 -21.25 2.30
N THR A 351 30.84 -22.10 2.26
CA THR A 351 32.25 -21.67 2.25
C THR A 351 32.82 -21.36 0.87
N ALA A 352 32.05 -21.59 -0.21
CA ALA A 352 32.46 -21.28 -1.58
C ALA A 352 32.32 -19.78 -1.92
N VAL A 353 31.41 -19.08 -1.24
CA VAL A 353 31.21 -17.63 -1.33
C VAL A 353 31.97 -16.97 -0.19
N ALA A 354 32.80 -15.98 -0.49
CA ALA A 354 33.59 -15.27 0.50
C ALA A 354 33.30 -13.76 0.39
N PRO A 355 32.17 -13.28 0.96
CA PRO A 355 31.63 -11.93 0.69
C PRO A 355 32.57 -10.77 1.02
N THR A 356 33.61 -11.05 1.81
CA THR A 356 34.63 -10.07 2.21
C THR A 356 35.78 -9.93 1.21
N ILE A 357 35.95 -10.87 0.28
CA ILE A 357 36.98 -10.87 -0.78
C ILE A 357 36.38 -10.92 -2.20
N ASP A 358 35.09 -11.25 -2.31
CA ASP A 358 34.35 -11.25 -3.56
C ASP A 358 34.23 -9.84 -4.15
N ALA A 359 34.17 -9.79 -5.47
CA ALA A 359 34.15 -8.54 -6.21
C ALA A 359 33.28 -8.66 -7.47
N VAL A 360 32.63 -7.56 -7.82
CA VAL A 360 31.78 -7.41 -9.00
C VAL A 360 32.39 -6.38 -9.96
N MET A 361 32.19 -6.57 -11.26
CA MET A 361 32.57 -5.59 -12.26
C MET A 361 31.41 -4.63 -12.51
N VAL A 362 31.57 -3.38 -12.13
CA VAL A 362 30.60 -2.31 -12.40
C VAL A 362 31.23 -1.32 -13.38
N ASN A 363 30.62 -1.11 -14.55
CA ASN A 363 31.13 -0.21 -15.59
C ASN A 363 32.62 -0.45 -15.94
N GLY A 364 33.06 -1.71 -15.88
CA GLY A 364 34.47 -2.09 -16.14
C GLY A 364 35.43 -1.84 -14.97
N VAL A 365 34.96 -1.40 -13.81
CA VAL A 365 35.73 -1.22 -12.58
C VAL A 365 35.42 -2.34 -11.60
N ARG A 366 36.47 -2.95 -11.02
CA ARG A 366 36.31 -3.95 -9.98
C ARG A 366 35.89 -3.28 -8.67
N VAL A 367 34.67 -3.57 -8.22
CA VAL A 367 34.12 -3.14 -6.94
C VAL A 367 34.19 -4.31 -5.96
N SER A 368 34.86 -4.08 -4.84
CA SER A 368 34.99 -5.02 -3.71
C SER A 368 34.80 -4.29 -2.40
N ARG A 369 34.91 -4.99 -1.26
CA ARG A 369 35.01 -4.38 0.06
C ARG A 369 35.96 -3.17 0.06
N ASP A 370 35.54 -2.11 0.76
CA ASP A 370 36.16 -0.79 0.90
C ASP A 370 36.20 0.07 -0.38
N SER A 371 35.58 -0.38 -1.47
CA SER A 371 35.34 0.48 -2.64
C SER A 371 34.34 1.57 -2.30
N ARG A 372 34.50 2.74 -2.93
CA ARG A 372 33.53 3.83 -2.82
C ARG A 372 32.65 3.85 -4.05
N VAL A 373 31.35 3.97 -3.83
CA VAL A 373 30.34 4.02 -4.88
C VAL A 373 29.37 5.17 -4.64
N ARG A 374 28.82 5.74 -5.71
CA ARG A 374 27.65 6.61 -5.67
C ARG A 374 26.41 5.78 -5.99
N LEU A 375 25.35 5.98 -5.23
CA LEU A 375 24.11 5.24 -5.36
C LEU A 375 23.18 5.92 -6.38
N HIS A 376 22.66 5.13 -7.31
CA HIS A 376 21.67 5.49 -8.32
C HIS A 376 20.50 4.47 -8.27
N PRO A 377 19.69 4.49 -7.19
CA PRO A 377 18.58 3.56 -7.03
C PRO A 377 17.65 3.60 -8.24
N CYS A 378 17.27 2.45 -8.77
CA CYS A 378 16.37 2.34 -9.92
C CYS A 378 14.99 1.80 -9.51
N ARG A 379 14.08 1.66 -10.48
CA ARG A 379 12.66 1.32 -10.27
C ARG A 379 12.40 -0.03 -9.57
N ARG A 380 13.43 -0.86 -9.37
CA ARG A 380 13.32 -2.16 -8.65
C ARG A 380 13.69 -2.08 -7.17
N ALA A 381 14.15 -0.91 -6.71
CA ALA A 381 14.55 -0.69 -5.32
C ALA A 381 13.33 -0.33 -4.44
N ASP A 382 13.47 -0.54 -3.13
CA ASP A 382 12.46 -0.15 -2.14
C ASP A 382 12.26 1.38 -2.23
N ALA A 383 11.04 1.88 -1.96
CA ALA A 383 10.76 3.31 -1.89
C ALA A 383 11.70 4.04 -0.91
N GLN A 384 12.22 3.34 0.11
CA GLN A 384 13.24 3.87 1.02
C GLN A 384 14.58 4.14 0.32
N ASP A 385 14.95 3.38 -0.71
CA ASP A 385 16.25 3.49 -1.36
C ASP A 385 16.37 4.79 -2.17
N LEU A 386 15.24 5.32 -2.67
CA LEU A 386 15.18 6.60 -3.37
C LEU A 386 15.70 7.78 -2.53
N PHE A 387 15.65 7.70 -1.19
CA PHE A 387 16.21 8.73 -0.31
C PHE A 387 17.75 8.75 -0.32
N TYR A 388 18.39 7.69 -0.83
CA TYR A 388 19.84 7.56 -0.94
C TYR A 388 20.37 7.90 -2.33
N ALA A 389 19.53 8.37 -3.25
CA ALA A 389 19.97 8.83 -4.56
C ALA A 389 21.11 9.86 -4.46
N ASP A 390 22.14 9.68 -5.29
CA ASP A 390 23.37 10.46 -5.35
C ASP A 390 24.25 10.46 -4.08
N LYS A 391 23.90 9.66 -3.06
CA LYS A 391 24.73 9.51 -1.85
C LYS A 391 25.96 8.65 -2.13
N VAL A 392 27.04 8.94 -1.39
CA VAL A 392 28.28 8.16 -1.44
C VAL A 392 28.27 7.12 -0.32
N ALA A 393 28.61 5.89 -0.69
CA ALA A 393 28.64 4.77 0.21
C ALA A 393 29.96 3.98 0.07
N ARG A 394 30.36 3.33 1.16
CA ARG A 394 31.46 2.38 1.21
C ARG A 394 30.90 0.97 1.09
N VAL A 395 31.48 0.17 0.21
CA VAL A 395 31.12 -1.25 0.04
C VAL A 395 31.68 -2.05 1.22
N THR A 396 30.82 -2.81 1.89
CA THR A 396 31.22 -3.69 3.01
C THR A 396 31.28 -5.15 2.59
N CYS A 397 30.41 -5.57 1.67
CA CYS A 397 30.37 -6.94 1.15
C CYS A 397 29.80 -6.98 -0.27
N VAL A 398 30.11 -8.06 -0.99
CA VAL A 398 29.44 -8.44 -2.23
C VAL A 398 28.83 -9.81 -2.01
N HIS A 399 27.53 -9.93 -2.22
CA HIS A 399 26.77 -11.17 -2.10
C HIS A 399 26.27 -11.61 -3.47
N GLU A 400 25.98 -12.90 -3.58
CA GLU A 400 25.21 -13.45 -4.69
C GLU A 400 23.89 -13.95 -4.11
N THR A 401 22.77 -13.60 -4.76
CA THR A 401 21.46 -14.13 -4.40
C THR A 401 21.37 -15.59 -4.84
N VAL A 402 20.32 -16.28 -4.39
CA VAL A 402 20.02 -17.65 -4.86
C VAL A 402 19.81 -17.69 -6.38
N ASP A 403 19.44 -16.56 -7.00
CA ASP A 403 19.21 -16.41 -8.44
C ASP A 403 20.50 -16.11 -9.24
N GLY A 404 21.64 -15.99 -8.57
CA GLY A 404 22.93 -15.64 -9.19
C GLY A 404 23.15 -14.13 -9.38
N ASP A 405 22.22 -13.29 -8.90
CA ASP A 405 22.35 -11.85 -9.00
C ASP A 405 23.34 -11.33 -7.95
N GLN A 406 24.21 -10.42 -8.36
CA GLN A 406 25.19 -9.83 -7.45
C GLN A 406 24.56 -8.66 -6.71
N GLN A 407 24.72 -8.63 -5.38
CA GLN A 407 24.22 -7.58 -4.50
C GLN A 407 25.37 -6.94 -3.75
N ILE A 408 25.47 -5.61 -3.82
CA ILE A 408 26.55 -4.85 -3.21
C ILE A 408 26.02 -4.27 -1.91
N GLY A 409 26.51 -4.82 -0.79
CA GLY A 409 26.20 -4.32 0.55
C GLY A 409 27.03 -3.07 0.86
N VAL A 410 26.38 -1.97 1.21
CA VAL A 410 27.01 -0.68 1.45
C VAL A 410 26.60 -0.04 2.77
N VAL A 411 27.46 0.85 3.27
CA VAL A 411 27.19 1.78 4.37
C VAL A 411 27.43 3.20 3.87
N LEU A 412 26.48 4.11 4.11
CA LEU A 412 26.61 5.52 3.70
C LEU A 412 27.76 6.19 4.45
N GLU A 413 28.57 6.99 3.76
CA GLU A 413 29.70 7.68 4.41
C GLU A 413 29.26 8.76 5.41
N ASP A 414 28.13 9.41 5.14
CA ASP A 414 27.57 10.47 5.98
C ASP A 414 26.60 9.95 7.04
N ASP A 415 26.48 8.63 7.24
CA ASP A 415 25.61 8.06 8.26
C ASP A 415 26.26 8.14 9.65
N PRO A 416 25.69 8.92 10.60
CA PRO A 416 26.21 9.03 11.96
C PRO A 416 26.19 7.71 12.75
N ALA A 417 25.46 6.70 12.27
CA ALA A 417 25.41 5.35 12.85
C ALA A 417 26.21 4.31 12.05
N ALA A 418 27.01 4.71 11.05
CA ALA A 418 27.75 3.80 10.17
C ALA A 418 28.58 2.73 10.91
N GLU A 419 29.25 3.10 12.02
CA GLU A 419 30.04 2.15 12.83
C GLU A 419 29.18 1.11 13.56
N MET A 420 27.91 1.44 13.83
CA MET A 420 26.96 0.55 14.49
C MET A 420 26.46 -0.53 13.52
N HIS A 421 26.28 -0.18 12.24
CA HIS A 421 25.87 -1.09 11.17
C HIS A 421 26.86 -2.24 10.93
N ASP A 422 28.16 -1.94 10.98
CA ASP A 422 29.23 -2.94 10.85
C ASP A 422 29.24 -3.96 12.02
N TRP A 423 28.74 -3.60 13.21
CA TRP A 423 28.77 -4.46 14.40
C TRP A 423 27.71 -5.58 14.41
N TYR A 424 26.53 -5.37 13.80
CA TYR A 424 25.46 -6.38 13.72
C TYR A 424 25.03 -6.72 12.29
N GLY A 425 25.79 -6.29 11.27
CA GLY A 425 25.68 -6.76 9.90
C GLY A 425 24.44 -6.29 9.14
N ARG A 426 23.99 -5.05 9.36
CA ARG A 426 22.88 -4.44 8.59
C ARG A 426 23.41 -3.45 7.57
N TYR A 427 23.38 -3.84 6.29
CA TYR A 427 23.81 -3.02 5.16
C TYR A 427 22.62 -2.65 4.27
N LEU A 428 22.77 -1.59 3.48
CA LEU A 428 21.89 -1.33 2.34
C LEU A 428 22.40 -2.14 1.15
N TYR A 429 21.52 -2.71 0.34
CA TYR A 429 21.91 -3.58 -0.78
C TYR A 429 21.46 -2.95 -2.09
N PHE A 430 22.38 -2.88 -3.05
CA PHE A 430 22.12 -2.32 -4.38
C PHE A 430 22.64 -3.27 -5.46
N ALA A 431 21.93 -3.32 -6.59
CA ALA A 431 22.39 -4.04 -7.75
C ALA A 431 23.58 -3.33 -8.44
N PRO A 432 24.37 -4.03 -9.28
CA PRO A 432 25.56 -3.46 -9.92
C PRO A 432 25.26 -2.27 -10.83
N ASP A 433 24.08 -2.23 -11.45
CA ASP A 433 23.61 -1.14 -12.30
C ASP A 433 23.07 0.07 -11.51
N GLU A 434 22.81 -0.10 -10.21
CA GLU A 434 22.36 0.96 -9.29
C GLU A 434 23.51 1.65 -8.57
N VAL A 435 24.76 1.32 -8.92
CA VAL A 435 25.94 1.93 -8.32
C VAL A 435 26.91 2.43 -9.38
N GLU A 436 27.53 3.58 -9.09
CA GLU A 436 28.59 4.15 -9.91
C GLU A 436 29.90 4.14 -9.11
N PRO A 437 30.93 3.40 -9.55
CA PRO A 437 32.22 3.37 -8.87
C PRO A 437 32.88 4.74 -8.93
N LEU A 438 33.27 5.26 -7.77
CA LEU A 438 33.97 6.53 -7.68
C LEU A 438 35.46 6.29 -7.92
N SER A 439 35.97 6.82 -9.03
CA SER A 439 37.39 6.72 -9.36
C SER A 439 38.23 7.72 -8.55
N GLU A 440 39.24 7.16 -7.87
CA GLU A 440 40.54 7.72 -7.47
C GLU A 440 40.78 8.26 -6.05
N GLY A 441 41.98 7.87 -5.55
CA GLY A 441 42.67 8.37 -4.37
C GLY A 441 42.89 7.29 -3.33
N LYS A 442 44.10 6.73 -3.25
CA LYS A 442 44.54 5.94 -2.08
C LYS A 442 44.21 6.72 -0.80
N SER A 443 43.21 6.27 -0.04
CA SER A 443 42.95 6.80 1.30
C SER A 443 44.08 6.34 2.24
N PRO A 444 44.63 7.23 3.09
CA PRO A 444 45.85 7.00 3.86
C PRO A 444 45.69 6.14 5.12
N TRP A 445 44.59 5.40 5.25
CA TRP A 445 44.33 4.59 6.43
C TRP A 445 44.71 3.14 6.13
N LYS A 446 45.82 2.74 6.76
CA LYS A 446 46.40 1.42 6.76
C LYS A 446 46.05 0.71 8.06
#